data_AF-A0A7W2PTU1-F1
#
_entry.id   AF-A0A7W2PTU1-F1
#
_cell.length_a   1.000
_cell.length_b   1.000
_cell.length_c   1.000
_cell.angle_alpha   90.00
_cell.angle_beta   90.00
_cell.angle_gamma   90.00
#
_symmetry.space_group_name_H-M   'P 1'
#
loop_
_entity.id
_entity.type
_entity.pdbx_description
1 polymer ?
#
loop_
_entity_poly.entity_id
_entity_poly.type
_entity_poly.pdbx_seq_one_letter_code
_entity_poly.pdbx_strand_id
1 'polypeptide(L)' 'MANLTTPQIHAIGDWCAERGMLPQRIDAADIKAACASLGIFLVGVLSQYEVEAISDVCEDAAG' A
#
# COMPACT_ATOMS: atom_id res chain seq x y z
N MET A 1 -5.73 13.39 3.97
CA MET A 1 -5.70 11.99 3.49
C MET A 1 -5.06 11.99 2.13
N ALA A 2 -4.31 10.93 1.80
CA ALA A 2 -3.61 10.83 0.52
C ALA A 2 -4.58 10.60 -0.65
N ASN A 3 -5.83 10.23 -0.35
CA ASN A 3 -6.94 10.00 -1.28
C ASN A 3 -6.61 8.92 -2.31
N LEU A 4 -5.98 7.82 -1.86
CA LEU A 4 -5.75 6.67 -2.71
C LEU A 4 -7.08 6.09 -3.20
N THR A 5 -7.15 5.84 -4.51
CA THR A 5 -8.29 5.13 -5.10
C THR A 5 -8.17 3.64 -4.82
N THR A 6 -9.29 2.91 -4.82
CA THR A 6 -9.32 1.44 -4.67
C THR A 6 -8.29 0.72 -5.57
N PRO A 7 -8.18 0.99 -6.89
CA PRO A 7 -7.17 0.32 -7.71
C PRO A 7 -5.73 0.66 -7.33
N GLN A 8 -5.46 1.84 -6.77
CA GLN A 8 -4.12 2.18 -6.27
C GLN A 8 -3.79 1.41 -4.99
N ILE A 9 -4.75 1.29 -4.06
CA ILE A 9 -4.60 0.47 -2.85
C ILE A 9 -4.26 -0.97 -3.24
N HIS A 10 -5.01 -1.54 -4.20
CA HIS A 10 -4.75 -2.89 -4.69
C HIS A 10 -3.36 -3.04 -5.28
N ALA A 11 -2.97 -2.15 -6.21
CA ALA A 11 -1.65 -2.20 -6.84
C ALA A 11 -0.51 -2.08 -5.83
N ILE A 12 -0.68 -1.28 -4.77
CA ILE A 12 0.32 -1.16 -3.70
C ILE A 12 0.38 -2.44 -2.86
N GLY A 13 -0.77 -3.01 -2.48
CA GLY A 13 -0.84 -4.27 -1.74
C GLY A 13 -0.17 -5.42 -2.50
N ASP A 14 -0.47 -5.56 -3.79
CA ASP A 14 0.16 -6.54 -4.68
C ASP A 14 1.68 -6.34 -4.74
N TRP A 15 2.13 -5.09 -4.90
CA TRP A 15 3.56 -4.75 -4.92
C TRP A 15 4.28 -5.16 -3.62
N CYS A 16 3.63 -5.00 -2.47
CA CYS A 16 4.14 -5.42 -1.17
C CYS A 16 4.19 -6.95 -1.07
N ALA A 17 3.13 -7.65 -1.50
CA ALA A 17 3.03 -9.10 -1.48
C ALA A 17 4.09 -9.77 -2.38
N GLU A 18 4.29 -9.27 -3.60
CA GLU A 18 5.33 -9.74 -4.54
C GLU A 18 6.75 -9.71 -3.94
N ARG A 19 6.97 -8.82 -2.97
CA ARG A 19 8.26 -8.65 -2.28
C ARG A 19 8.36 -9.41 -0.97
N GLY A 20 7.34 -10.20 -0.63
CA GLY A 20 7.27 -10.95 0.62
C GLY A 20 7.21 -10.05 1.85
N MET A 21 6.65 -8.84 1.72
CA MET A 21 6.44 -7.96 2.87
C MET A 21 5.39 -8.57 3.79
N LEU A 22 5.57 -8.40 5.11
CA LEU A 22 4.61 -8.86 6.10
C LEU A 22 3.51 -7.80 6.24
N PRO A 23 2.22 -8.13 6.02
CA PRO A 23 1.10 -7.18 6.06
C PRO A 23 1.06 -6.31 7.32
N GLN A 24 1.28 -6.93 8.47
CA GLN A 24 1.33 -6.29 9.80
C GLN A 24 2.55 -5.37 10.04
N ARG A 25 3.51 -5.35 9.11
CA ARG A 25 4.72 -4.51 9.18
C ARG A 25 4.75 -3.42 8.13
N ILE A 26 3.78 -3.37 7.22
CA ILE A 26 3.70 -2.32 6.20
C ILE A 26 3.46 -0.99 6.90
N ASP A 27 4.34 -0.04 6.64
CA ASP A 27 4.23 1.32 7.15
C ASP A 27 4.08 2.37 6.03
N ALA A 28 3.93 3.63 6.43
CA ALA A 28 3.80 4.73 5.49
C ALA A 28 5.05 4.94 4.61
N ALA A 29 6.23 4.48 5.02
CA ALA A 29 7.44 4.55 4.21
C ALA A 29 7.46 3.46 3.14
N ASP A 30 7.04 2.24 3.48
CA ASP A 30 6.87 1.14 2.51
C ASP A 30 5.85 1.53 1.42
N ILE A 31 4.72 2.09 1.82
CA ILE A 31 3.68 2.55 0.89
C ILE A 31 4.21 3.68 0.00
N LYS A 32 5.01 4.60 0.53
CA LYS A 32 5.65 5.65 -0.28
C LYS A 32 6.62 5.06 -1.30
N ALA A 33 7.38 4.03 -0.92
CA ALA A 33 8.29 3.34 -1.83
C ALA A 33 7.54 2.62 -2.95
N ALA A 34 6.44 1.93 -2.61
CA ALA A 34 5.54 1.30 -3.58
C ALA A 34 4.94 2.34 -4.53
N CYS A 35 4.41 3.44 -4.00
CA CYS A 35 3.89 4.55 -4.80
C CYS A 35 4.93 5.11 -5.77
N ALA A 36 6.16 5.33 -5.31
CA ALA A 36 7.25 5.80 -6.17
C ALA A 36 7.60 4.78 -7.27
N SER A 37 7.60 3.48 -6.96
CA SER A 37 7.84 2.41 -7.92
C SER A 37 6.72 2.26 -8.95
N LEU A 38 5.48 2.53 -8.56
CA LEU A 38 4.27 2.39 -9.39
C LEU A 38 3.90 3.68 -10.13
N GLY A 39 4.62 4.78 -9.88
CA GLY A 39 4.29 6.10 -10.44
C GLY A 39 3.02 6.72 -9.86
N ILE A 40 2.61 6.33 -8.66
CA ILE A 40 1.43 6.86 -7.96
C ILE A 40 1.83 8.13 -7.21
N PHE A 41 1.16 9.23 -7.53
CA PHE A 41 1.36 10.51 -6.86
C PHE A 41 0.47 10.62 -5.61
N LEU A 42 1.09 10.70 -4.43
CA LEU A 42 0.38 10.87 -3.16
C LEU A 42 0.10 12.35 -2.92
N VAL A 43 -1.18 12.72 -2.78
CA VAL A 43 -1.59 14.09 -2.43
C VAL A 43 -1.82 14.17 -0.92
N GLY A 44 -0.74 14.34 -0.15
CA GLY A 44 -0.80 14.54 1.29
C GLY A 44 -0.35 13.33 2.12
N VAL A 45 -0.75 13.30 3.39
CA VAL A 45 -0.33 12.27 4.36
C VAL A 45 -1.29 11.08 4.29
N LEU A 46 -0.73 9.88 4.24
CA LEU A 46 -1.47 8.62 4.38
C LEU A 46 -2.20 8.59 5.73
N SER A 47 -3.47 8.25 5.68
CA SER A 47 -4.24 7.94 6.88
C SER A 47 -4.05 6.50 7.32
N GLN A 48 -4.32 6.23 8.60
CA GLN A 48 -4.31 4.87 9.14
C GLN A 48 -5.22 3.93 8.33
N TYR A 49 -6.39 4.40 7.91
CA TYR A 49 -7.30 3.63 7.05
C TYR A 49 -6.66 3.21 5.72
N GLU A 50 -5.94 4.12 5.06
CA GLU A 50 -5.23 3.81 3.81
C GLU A 50 -4.12 2.78 4.03
N VAL A 51 -3.40 2.86 5.16
CA VAL A 51 -2.37 1.87 5.51
C VAL A 51 -3.00 0.50 5.77
N GLU A 52 -4.05 0.44 6.59
CA GLU A 52 -4.77 -0.81 6.89
C GLU A 52 -5.36 -1.46 5.64
N ALA A 53 -5.98 -0.68 4.75
CA ALA A 53 -6.54 -1.21 3.50
C ALA A 53 -5.46 -1.82 2.59
N ILE A 54 -4.25 -1.24 2.57
CA ILE A 54 -3.12 -1.80 1.81
C ILE A 54 -2.60 -3.08 2.47
N SER A 55 -2.49 -3.10 3.81
CA SER A 55 -2.11 -4.30 4.55
C SER A 55 -3.06 -5.46 4.29
N ASP A 56 -4.37 -5.20 4.31
CA ASP A 56 -5.41 -6.21 4.04
C ASP A 56 -5.24 -6.84 2.65
N VAL A 57 -5.07 -6.01 1.61
CA VAL A 57 -4.78 -6.51 0.25
C VAL A 57 -3.48 -7.31 0.20
N CYS A 58 -2.43 -6.85 0.87
CA CYS A 58 -1.16 -7.56 0.89
C CYS A 58 -1.27 -8.95 1.55
N GLU A 59 -2.11 -9.08 2.57
CA GLU A 59 -2.39 -10.37 3.22
C GLU A 59 -3.14 -11.30 2.27
N ASP A 60 -4.20 -10.79 1.63
CA ASP A 60 -5.00 -11.55 0.66
C ASP A 60 -4.16 -12.02 -0.55
N ALA A 61 -3.24 -11.19 -1.04
CA ALA A 61 -2.38 -11.51 -2.18
C ALA A 61 -1.22 -12.47 -1.85
N ALA A 62 -0.90 -12.66 -0.56
CA ALA A 62 0.16 -13.55 -0.11
C ALA A 62 -0.33 -14.99 0.18
N GLY A 63 -1.65 -15.22 0.20
CA GLY A 63 -2.31 -16.52 0.41
C GLY A 63 -2.58 -17.29 -0.88
#